data_AF-A0A936N4H3-F1
#
_entry.id   AF-A0A936N4H3-F1
#
_cell.length_a   1.000
_cell.length_b   1.000
_cell.length_c   1.000
_cell.angle_alpha   90.00
_cell.angle_beta   90.00
_cell.angle_gamma   90.00
#
_symmetry.space_group_name_H-M   'P 1'
#
loop_
_entity.id
_entity.type
_entity.pdbx_description
1 polymer ?
#
loop_
_entity_poly.entity_id
_entity_poly.type
_entity_poly.pdbx_seq_one_letter_code
_entity_poly.pdbx_strand_id
1 'polypeptide(L)'
;MSEFHDNYPSYETMYNHDEAYGKKARRTLWNVFWIMLVITIFELIIGSMAPSHGWSGTLWLKVLFIGLTLAKAGYIVIKFMHLGHEVKAFKYVILAPYLVLMSYGIFIILTEGTYAGESGRFTRVDPILVQQQEQLRSGHGHGADHAEHSEEAAKSEGHSSEAH
;
A
#
# COMPACT_ATOMS: atom_id res chain seq x y z
N MET A 1 -26.43 -54.20 -2.05
CA MET A 1 -26.06 -53.15 -1.08
C MET A 1 -27.21 -52.17 -1.11
N SER A 2 -28.16 -52.29 -0.18
CA SER A 2 -29.37 -51.47 -0.14
C SER A 2 -28.99 -50.08 0.31
N GLU A 3 -29.03 -49.14 -0.63
CA GLU A 3 -28.88 -47.71 -0.35
C GLU A 3 -29.97 -47.32 0.64
N PHE A 4 -29.57 -46.76 1.79
CA PHE A 4 -30.46 -46.34 2.87
C PHE A 4 -31.29 -45.16 2.36
N HIS A 5 -32.50 -45.41 1.88
CA HIS A 5 -33.49 -44.39 1.55
C HIS A 5 -34.13 -43.86 2.84
N ASP A 6 -33.35 -43.12 3.62
CA ASP A 6 -33.90 -42.38 4.74
C ASP A 6 -34.75 -41.24 4.20
N ASN A 7 -36.03 -41.23 4.53
CA ASN A 7 -37.02 -40.22 4.12
C ASN A 7 -36.79 -38.86 4.83
N TYR A 8 -35.56 -38.61 5.28
CA TYR A 8 -35.12 -37.35 5.83
C TYR A 8 -34.76 -36.40 4.69
N PRO A 9 -35.06 -35.10 4.83
CA PRO A 9 -34.51 -34.07 3.98
C PRO A 9 -33.00 -34.24 3.75
N SER A 10 -32.58 -34.52 2.52
CA SER A 10 -31.16 -34.43 2.17
C SER A 10 -30.75 -32.96 2.26
N TYR A 11 -29.91 -32.67 3.24
CA TYR A 11 -29.37 -31.34 3.51
C TYR A 11 -28.63 -30.78 2.30
N GLU A 12 -27.99 -31.64 1.49
CA GLU A 12 -27.30 -31.26 0.25
C GLU A 12 -28.26 -30.69 -0.79
N THR A 13 -29.44 -31.28 -0.93
CA THR A 13 -30.49 -30.80 -1.84
C THR A 13 -31.24 -29.56 -1.32
N MET A 14 -31.39 -29.39 -0.01
CA MET A 14 -32.02 -28.20 0.57
C MET A 14 -31.10 -26.95 0.55
N TYR A 15 -29.78 -27.14 0.49
CA TYR A 15 -28.80 -26.06 0.37
C TYR A 15 -28.55 -25.59 -1.07
N ASN A 16 -29.13 -26.28 -2.07
CA ASN A 16 -29.18 -25.77 -3.44
C ASN A 16 -30.12 -24.58 -3.49
N HIS A 17 -29.60 -23.42 -3.07
CA HIS A 17 -30.28 -22.14 -3.14
C HIS A 17 -30.80 -21.93 -4.56
N ASP A 18 -32.10 -21.63 -4.68
CA ASP A 18 -32.76 -21.31 -5.94
C ASP A 18 -31.90 -20.34 -6.77
N GLU A 19 -31.60 -20.69 -8.02
CA GLU A 19 -30.66 -19.94 -8.88
C GLU A 19 -31.02 -18.45 -8.96
N ALA A 20 -32.32 -18.15 -8.85
CA ALA A 20 -32.88 -16.80 -8.82
C ALA A 20 -32.30 -15.94 -7.67
N TYR A 21 -32.09 -16.52 -6.48
CA TYR A 21 -31.53 -15.82 -5.34
C TYR A 21 -30.04 -15.51 -5.54
N GLY A 22 -29.26 -16.50 -6.00
CA GLY A 22 -27.84 -16.33 -6.30
C GLY A 22 -27.56 -15.34 -7.44
N LYS A 23 -28.48 -15.20 -8.40
CA LYS A 23 -28.37 -14.20 -9.47
C LYS A 23 -28.50 -12.77 -8.94
N LYS A 24 -29.40 -12.53 -7.97
CA LYS A 24 -29.62 -11.22 -7.35
C LYS A 24 -28.42 -10.79 -6.49
N ALA A 25 -27.84 -11.71 -5.73
CA ALA A 25 -26.64 -11.46 -4.94
C ALA A 25 -25.44 -11.09 -5.84
N ARG A 26 -25.18 -11.88 -6.89
CA ARG A 26 -24.11 -11.58 -7.87
C ARG A 26 -24.29 -10.23 -8.56
N ARG A 27 -25.52 -9.88 -8.93
CA ARG A 27 -25.81 -8.58 -9.56
C ARG A 27 -25.54 -7.40 -8.61
N THR A 28 -25.84 -7.56 -7.33
CA THR A 28 -25.55 -6.54 -6.31
C THR A 28 -24.04 -6.35 -6.14
N LEU A 29 -23.29 -7.45 -6.08
CA LEU A 29 -21.83 -7.43 -6.02
C LEU A 29 -21.22 -6.69 -7.22
N TRP A 30 -21.65 -7.02 -8.43
CA TRP A 30 -21.18 -6.37 -9.65
C TRP A 30 -21.51 -4.87 -9.69
N ASN A 31 -22.69 -4.47 -9.24
CA ASN A 31 -23.05 -3.05 -9.15
C ASN A 31 -22.13 -2.28 -8.20
N VAL A 32 -21.90 -2.84 -7.01
CA VAL A 32 -21.02 -2.21 -6.01
C VAL A 32 -19.58 -2.13 -6.52
N PHE A 33 -19.09 -3.21 -7.14
CA PHE A 33 -17.76 -3.26 -7.74
C PHE A 33 -17.56 -2.14 -8.77
N TRP A 34 -18.47 -2.00 -9.74
CA TRP A 34 -18.35 -0.96 -10.77
C TRP A 34 -18.40 0.45 -10.20
N ILE A 35 -19.28 0.72 -9.23
CA ILE A 35 -19.38 2.04 -8.59
C ILE A 35 -18.09 2.38 -7.85
N MET A 36 -17.54 1.44 -7.07
CA MET A 36 -16.29 1.65 -6.35
C MET A 36 -15.09 1.76 -7.30
N LEU A 37 -15.10 1.02 -8.40
CA LEU A 37 -14.05 1.09 -9.43
C LEU A 37 -14.01 2.47 -10.09
N VAL A 38 -15.17 3.00 -10.52
CA VAL A 38 -15.25 4.31 -11.15
C VAL A 38 -14.76 5.41 -10.21
N ILE A 39 -15.18 5.37 -8.94
CA ILE A 39 -14.73 6.33 -7.93
C ILE A 39 -13.20 6.23 -7.73
N THR A 40 -12.64 5.04 -7.65
CA THR A 40 -11.20 4.84 -7.47
C THR A 40 -10.38 5.24 -8.71
N ILE A 41 -10.89 5.03 -9.92
CA ILE A 41 -10.24 5.53 -11.14
C ILE A 41 -10.23 7.06 -11.16
N PHE A 42 -11.36 7.68 -10.79
CA PHE A 42 -11.47 9.13 -10.71
C PHE A 42 -10.49 9.74 -9.68
N GLU A 43 -10.39 9.13 -8.49
CA GLU A 43 -9.40 9.48 -7.47
C GLU A 43 -7.96 9.41 -8.02
N LEU A 44 -7.62 8.31 -8.70
CA LEU A 44 -6.29 8.12 -9.27
C LEU A 44 -5.95 9.18 -10.33
N ILE A 45 -6.90 9.52 -11.22
CA ILE A 45 -6.71 10.54 -12.25
C ILE A 45 -6.41 11.89 -11.60
N ILE A 46 -7.23 12.32 -10.63
CA ILE A 46 -7.00 13.57 -9.88
C ILE A 46 -5.64 13.55 -9.19
N GLY A 47 -5.27 12.43 -8.57
CA GLY A 47 -3.98 12.27 -7.90
C GLY A 47 -2.80 12.36 -8.86
N SER A 48 -2.93 11.77 -10.04
CA SER A 48 -1.91 11.80 -11.10
C SER A 48 -1.73 13.19 -11.71
N MET A 49 -2.82 13.99 -11.79
CA MET A 49 -2.77 15.35 -12.33
C MET A 49 -2.27 16.37 -11.31
N ALA A 50 -2.38 16.11 -10.01
CA ALA A 50 -2.03 17.05 -8.95
C ALA A 50 -0.59 17.63 -9.02
N PRO A 51 0.47 16.84 -9.35
CA PRO A 51 1.82 17.38 -9.50
C PRO A 51 1.95 18.36 -10.68
N SER A 52 1.31 18.05 -11.81
CA SER A 52 1.39 18.89 -13.01
C SER A 52 0.70 20.25 -12.84
N HIS A 53 -0.30 20.34 -11.97
CA HIS A 53 -1.08 21.56 -11.71
C HIS A 53 -0.60 22.32 -10.45
N GLY A 54 0.45 21.84 -9.76
CA GLY A 54 0.93 22.45 -8.51
C GLY A 54 -0.03 22.28 -7.32
N TRP A 55 -0.99 21.36 -7.40
CA TRP A 55 -1.94 21.08 -6.32
C TRP A 55 -1.40 20.10 -5.27
N SER A 56 -0.19 19.58 -5.50
CA SER A 56 0.53 18.71 -4.58
C SER A 56 0.60 19.33 -3.18
N GLY A 57 0.02 18.64 -2.20
CA GLY A 57 0.07 19.04 -0.80
C GLY A 57 -1.01 20.05 -0.38
N THR A 58 -1.90 20.49 -1.27
CA THR A 58 -3.01 21.39 -0.90
C THR A 58 -3.99 20.72 0.07
N LEU A 59 -4.52 21.51 1.01
CA LEU A 59 -5.46 21.03 2.04
C LEU A 59 -6.73 20.44 1.40
N TRP A 60 -7.27 21.11 0.38
CA TRP A 60 -8.46 20.66 -0.33
C TRP A 60 -8.28 19.26 -0.94
N LEU A 61 -7.13 19.00 -1.58
CA LEU A 61 -6.84 17.70 -2.18
C LEU A 61 -6.75 16.61 -1.11
N LYS A 62 -6.10 16.88 0.03
CA LYS A 62 -6.04 15.94 1.16
C LYS A 62 -7.42 15.60 1.70
N VAL A 63 -8.27 16.60 1.92
CA VAL A 63 -9.65 16.41 2.40
C VAL A 63 -10.50 15.65 1.38
N LEU A 64 -10.32 15.93 0.08
CA LEU A 64 -10.99 15.22 -1.00
C LEU A 64 -10.67 13.73 -0.96
N PHE A 65 -9.38 13.36 -0.95
CA PHE A 65 -8.95 11.95 -0.91
C PHE A 65 -9.42 11.24 0.36
N ILE A 66 -9.27 11.85 1.53
CA ILE A 66 -9.75 11.27 2.80
C ILE A 66 -11.27 11.07 2.75
N GLY A 67 -12.01 12.07 2.25
CA GLY A 67 -13.46 12.03 2.12
C GLY A 67 -13.95 10.94 1.17
N LEU A 68 -13.36 10.83 -0.02
CA LEU A 68 -13.69 9.78 -0.99
C LEU A 68 -13.35 8.39 -0.46
N THR A 69 -12.23 8.25 0.27
CA THR A 69 -11.85 6.99 0.93
C THR A 69 -12.89 6.58 1.98
N LEU A 70 -13.38 7.52 2.80
CA LEU A 70 -14.43 7.29 3.79
C LEU A 70 -15.79 6.98 3.14
N ALA A 71 -16.14 7.68 2.06
CA ALA A 71 -17.36 7.43 1.32
C ALA A 71 -17.37 6.02 0.71
N LYS A 72 -16.26 5.61 0.09
CA LYS A 72 -16.03 4.25 -0.41
C LYS A 72 -16.18 3.21 0.70
N ALA A 73 -15.46 3.41 1.80
CA ALA A 73 -15.51 2.58 2.99
C ALA A 73 -16.94 2.38 3.50
N GLY A 74 -17.66 3.48 3.73
CA GLY A 74 -19.06 3.45 4.19
C GLY A 74 -20.01 2.77 3.20
N TYR A 75 -19.84 3.03 1.90
CA TYR A 75 -20.65 2.42 0.84
C TYR A 75 -20.48 0.89 0.82
N ILE A 76 -19.24 0.42 0.94
CA ILE A 76 -18.92 -1.01 1.01
C ILE A 76 -19.60 -1.63 2.23
N VAL A 77 -19.41 -1.08 3.43
CA VAL A 77 -19.98 -1.64 4.67
C VAL A 77 -21.50 -1.75 4.58
N ILE A 78 -22.19 -0.71 4.11
CA ILE A 78 -23.66 -0.71 4.04
C ILE A 78 -24.16 -1.73 3.00
N LYS A 79 -23.48 -1.85 1.85
CA LYS A 79 -23.94 -2.71 0.74
C LYS A 79 -23.53 -4.17 0.89
N PHE A 80 -22.30 -4.45 1.30
CA PHE A 80 -21.78 -5.83 1.41
C PHE A 80 -22.32 -6.56 2.62
N MET A 81 -22.55 -5.84 3.72
CA MET A 81 -23.02 -6.48 4.95
C MET A 81 -24.54 -6.62 5.01
N HIS A 82 -25.26 -6.29 3.92
CA HIS A 82 -26.72 -6.35 3.81
C HIS A 82 -27.46 -5.60 4.93
N LEU A 83 -26.76 -4.68 5.61
CA LEU A 83 -27.25 -3.94 6.77
C LEU A 83 -28.33 -2.92 6.41
N GLY A 84 -28.64 -2.72 5.13
CA GLY A 84 -29.67 -1.78 4.67
C GLY A 84 -31.04 -2.05 5.27
N HIS A 85 -31.46 -3.32 5.33
CA HIS A 85 -32.81 -3.71 5.77
C HIS A 85 -32.84 -4.48 7.10
N GLU A 86 -31.66 -4.72 7.69
CA GLU A 86 -31.50 -5.46 8.95
C GLU A 86 -31.87 -4.66 10.21
N VAL A 87 -31.95 -5.37 11.33
CA VAL A 87 -32.16 -4.80 12.67
C VAL A 87 -31.08 -3.79 13.03
N LYS A 88 -31.50 -2.60 13.50
CA LYS A 88 -30.60 -1.45 13.79
C LYS A 88 -29.44 -1.80 14.71
N ALA A 89 -29.65 -2.68 15.69
CA ALA A 89 -28.60 -3.11 16.62
C ALA A 89 -27.41 -3.79 15.91
N PHE A 90 -27.68 -4.68 14.96
CA PHE A 90 -26.62 -5.34 14.18
C PHE A 90 -25.84 -4.37 13.30
N LYS A 91 -26.49 -3.30 12.82
CA LYS A 91 -25.80 -2.22 12.09
C LYS A 91 -24.77 -1.54 12.96
N TYR A 92 -25.12 -1.15 14.19
CA TYR A 92 -24.21 -0.46 15.09
C TYR A 92 -23.07 -1.36 15.58
N VAL A 93 -23.32 -2.64 15.83
CA VAL A 93 -22.27 -3.60 16.25
C VAL A 93 -21.13 -3.68 15.23
N ILE A 94 -21.45 -3.56 13.94
CA ILE A 94 -20.47 -3.63 12.87
C ILE A 94 -19.93 -2.25 12.50
N LEU A 95 -20.82 -1.26 12.41
CA LEU A 95 -20.46 0.08 11.96
C LEU A 95 -19.65 0.85 13.00
N ALA A 96 -19.90 0.66 14.29
CA ALA A 96 -19.19 1.35 15.37
C ALA A 96 -17.70 0.98 15.44
N PRO A 97 -17.28 -0.31 15.55
CA PRO A 97 -15.86 -0.64 15.57
C PRO A 97 -15.18 -0.26 14.25
N TYR A 98 -15.88 -0.40 13.12
CA TYR A 98 -15.34 0.02 11.82
C TYR A 98 -15.02 1.52 11.76
N LEU A 99 -15.97 2.37 12.17
CA LEU A 99 -15.76 3.83 12.20
C LEU A 99 -14.66 4.23 13.17
N VAL A 100 -14.66 3.66 14.38
CA VAL A 100 -13.65 3.96 15.40
C VAL A 100 -12.26 3.57 14.90
N LEU A 101 -12.08 2.34 14.42
CA LEU A 101 -10.79 1.88 13.91
C LEU A 101 -10.33 2.69 12.70
N MET A 102 -11.23 3.02 11.77
CA MET A 102 -10.84 3.74 10.56
C MET A 102 -10.50 5.21 10.85
N SER A 103 -11.29 5.89 11.69
CA SER A 103 -10.97 7.25 12.13
C SER A 103 -9.68 7.32 12.94
N TYR A 104 -9.44 6.35 13.82
CA TYR A 104 -8.21 6.25 14.61
C TYR A 104 -6.99 5.91 13.75
N GLY A 105 -7.15 5.03 12.74
CA GLY A 105 -6.10 4.73 11.77
C GLY A 105 -5.69 5.96 10.95
N ILE A 106 -6.66 6.74 10.47
CA ILE A 106 -6.39 8.00 9.77
C ILE A 106 -5.65 8.97 10.71
N PHE A 107 -6.08 9.09 11.97
CA PHE A 107 -5.42 9.93 12.96
C PHE A 107 -3.95 9.55 13.18
N ILE A 108 -3.66 8.25 13.37
CA ILE A 108 -2.28 7.77 13.52
C ILE A 108 -1.46 8.06 12.26
N ILE A 109 -1.96 7.71 11.07
CA ILE A 109 -1.23 7.90 9.81
C ILE A 109 -0.92 9.39 9.57
N LEU A 110 -1.85 10.29 9.87
CA LEU A 110 -1.62 11.73 9.73
C LEU A 110 -0.64 12.26 10.79
N THR A 111 -0.72 11.76 12.02
CA THR A 111 0.18 12.19 13.10
C THR A 111 1.60 11.70 12.86
N GLU A 112 1.77 10.41 12.58
CA GLU A 112 3.08 9.82 12.23
C GLU A 112 3.61 10.35 10.90
N GLY A 113 2.74 10.56 9.90
CA GLY A 113 3.12 11.10 8.60
C GLY A 113 3.61 12.55 8.67
N THR A 114 3.01 13.38 9.52
CA THR A 114 3.51 14.74 9.78
C THR A 114 4.76 14.74 10.66
N TYR A 115 4.83 13.84 11.64
CA TYR A 115 6.01 13.63 12.49
C TYR A 115 7.24 13.22 11.65
N ALA A 116 7.08 12.29 10.71
CA ALA A 116 8.16 11.78 9.85
C ALA A 116 8.52 12.74 8.70
N GLY A 117 7.57 13.55 8.24
CA GLY A 117 7.77 14.51 7.14
C GLY A 117 8.60 15.74 7.52
N GLU A 118 8.87 15.97 8.80
CA GLU A 118 9.65 17.11 9.27
C GLU A 118 11.15 16.86 9.08
N SER A 119 11.72 17.45 8.03
CA SER A 119 13.13 17.27 7.61
C SER A 119 14.18 17.69 8.66
N GLY A 120 13.76 18.40 9.72
CA GLY A 120 14.61 18.81 10.83
C GLY A 120 14.92 17.70 11.84
N ARG A 121 14.35 16.51 11.68
CA ARG A 121 14.51 15.36 12.59
C ARG A 121 15.48 14.32 12.06
N PHE A 122 16.43 14.74 11.22
CA PHE A 122 17.69 14.02 11.02
C PHE A 122 18.31 13.84 12.40
N THR A 123 18.24 12.62 12.91
CA THR A 123 18.88 12.26 14.17
C THR A 123 20.38 12.43 14.01
N ARG A 124 21.10 12.75 15.08
CA ARG A 124 22.58 12.91 15.03
C ARG A 124 23.30 11.68 14.47
N VAL A 125 22.66 10.52 14.43
CA VAL A 125 23.19 9.26 13.91
C VAL A 125 23.08 9.12 12.39
N ASP A 126 22.13 9.79 11.73
CA ASP A 126 21.99 9.74 10.27
C ASP A 126 23.25 10.22 9.50
N PRO A 127 23.89 11.36 9.85
CA PRO A 127 25.14 11.76 9.19
C PRO A 127 26.32 10.83 9.51
N ILE A 128 26.32 10.14 10.66
CA ILE A 128 27.37 9.18 11.03
C ILE A 128 27.28 7.93 10.15
N LEU A 129 26.07 7.43 9.89
CA LEU A 129 25.86 6.27 9.01
C LEU A 129 26.27 6.57 7.56
N VAL A 130 25.93 7.76 7.05
CA VAL A 130 26.35 8.21 5.71
C VAL A 130 27.87 8.27 5.61
N GLN A 131 28.53 8.87 6.60
CA GLN A 131 30.00 8.94 6.66
C GLN A 131 30.64 7.56 6.76
N GLN A 132 30.07 6.64 7.56
CA GLN A 132 30.55 5.25 7.65
C GLN A 132 30.41 4.51 6.33
N GLN A 133 29.29 4.69 5.64
CA GLN A 133 29.02 4.04 4.36
C GLN A 133 29.95 4.60 3.25
N GLU A 134 30.28 5.88 3.31
CA GLU A 134 31.24 6.54 2.42
C GLU A 134 32.69 6.11 2.72
N GLN A 135 33.05 5.94 3.98
CA GLN A 135 34.34 5.34 4.41
C GLN A 135 34.48 3.87 4.01
N LEU A 136 33.41 3.08 4.09
CA LEU A 136 33.41 1.69 3.62
C LEU A 136 33.52 1.59 2.09
N ARG A 137 32.83 2.50 1.37
CA ARG A 137 32.86 2.59 -0.09
C ARG A 137 34.22 3.06 -0.62
N SER A 138 34.85 4.02 0.06
CA SER A 138 36.22 4.46 -0.26
C SER A 138 37.29 3.45 0.18
N GLY A 139 37.07 2.75 1.30
CA GLY A 139 37.97 1.71 1.80
C GLY A 139 38.05 0.45 0.92
N HIS A 140 37.00 0.13 0.15
CA HIS A 140 37.02 -0.97 -0.82
C HIS A 140 37.60 -0.61 -2.20
N GLY A 141 37.84 0.68 -2.50
CA GLY A 141 38.43 1.13 -3.77
C GLY A 141 39.97 1.05 -3.79
N HIS A 142 40.61 1.15 -2.62
CA HIS A 142 42.08 1.20 -2.53
C HIS A 142 42.81 -0.13 -2.72
N GLY A 143 42.11 -1.22 -3.06
CA GLY A 143 42.76 -2.50 -3.38
C GLY A 143 43.18 -2.65 -4.84
N ALA A 144 42.56 -1.91 -5.77
CA ALA A 144 42.83 -2.02 -7.20
C ALA A 144 43.84 -0.98 -7.71
N ASP A 145 43.79 0.24 -7.15
CA ASP A 145 44.57 1.38 -7.67
C ASP A 145 46.07 1.35 -7.27
N HIS A 146 46.44 0.51 -6.29
CA HIS A 146 47.86 0.32 -5.92
C HIS A 146 48.59 -0.69 -6.83
N ALA A 147 47.88 -1.50 -7.62
CA ALA A 147 48.49 -2.46 -8.54
C ALA A 147 48.92 -1.81 -9.87
N GLU A 148 48.12 -0.89 -10.41
CA GLU A 148 48.45 -0.25 -11.70
C GLU A 148 49.60 0.77 -11.58
N HIS A 149 49.68 1.50 -10.46
CA HIS A 149 50.76 2.47 -10.24
C HIS A 149 52.14 1.83 -9.94
N SER A 150 52.17 0.55 -9.54
CA SER A 150 53.43 -0.17 -9.27
C SER A 150 54.01 -0.86 -10.51
N GLU A 151 53.19 -1.26 -11.50
CA GLU A 151 53.70 -1.78 -12.78
C GLU A 151 54.26 -0.68 -13.70
N GLU A 152 53.66 0.52 -13.72
CA GLU A 152 54.13 1.62 -14.58
C GLU A 152 55.45 2.23 -14.08
N ALA A 153 55.66 2.28 -12.76
CA ALA A 153 56.92 2.71 -12.16
C ALA A 153 58.08 1.75 -12.48
N ALA A 154 57.85 0.43 -12.42
CA ALA A 154 58.87 -0.57 -12.70
C ALA A 154 59.32 -0.59 -14.18
N LYS A 155 58.46 -0.17 -15.11
CA LYS A 155 58.78 -0.15 -16.54
C LYS A 155 59.60 1.07 -16.96
N SER A 156 59.52 2.17 -16.21
CA SER A 156 60.31 3.39 -16.50
C SER A 156 61.76 3.31 -16.00
N GLU A 157 62.02 2.57 -14.91
CA GLU A 157 63.38 2.43 -14.36
C GLU A 157 64.26 1.43 -15.12
N GLY A 158 63.66 0.47 -15.84
CA GLY A 158 64.40 -0.53 -16.60
C GLY A 158 65.06 -0.03 -17.89
N HIS A 159 64.65 1.12 -18.44
CA HIS A 159 65.14 1.60 -19.75
C HIS A 159 66.29 2.60 -19.65
N SER A 160 66.67 3.05 -18.45
CA SER A 160 67.73 4.05 -18.25
C SER A 160 69.09 3.46 -17.89
N SER A 161 69.23 2.13 -17.80
CA SER A 161 70.45 1.47 -17.29
C SER A 161 71.37 0.86 -18.37
N GLU A 162 71.14 1.10 -19.66
CA GLU A 162 72.04 0.64 -20.73
C GLU A 162 72.43 1.78 -21.66
N ALA A 163 73.27 2.70 -21.16
CA ALA A 163 74.02 3.62 -22.00
C ALA A 163 75.28 4.10 -21.27
N HIS A 164 76.26 3.20 -21.12
CA HIS A 164 77.67 3.55 -20.94
C HIS A 164 78.56 2.51 -21.63
#